data_AF-A0A5K1E456-F1
#
_entry.id   AF-A0A5K1E456-F1
#
_cell.length_a   1.000
_cell.length_b   1.000
_cell.length_c   1.000
_cell.angle_alpha   90.00
_cell.angle_beta   90.00
_cell.angle_gamma   90.00
#
_symmetry.space_group_name_H-M   'P 1'
#
loop_
_entity.id
_entity.type
_entity.pdbx_description
1 polymer ?
#
loop_
_entity_poly.entity_id
_entity_poly.type
_entity_poly.pdbx_seq_one_letter_code
_entity_poly.pdbx_strand_id
1 'polypeptide(L)' 'AHVFTSKTGACAAFLANYDTKATATVSFRNMHYNLPPWSISILPDCTNVVFNTAM' A
#
# COMPACT_ATOMS: atom_id res chain seq x y z
N ALA A 1 -6.90 0.49 -3.17
CA ALA A 1 -6.00 -0.57 -2.67
C ALA A 1 -6.29 -1.84 -3.43
N HIS A 2 -5.28 -2.49 -4.00
CA HIS A 2 -5.42 -3.82 -4.60
C HIS A 2 -4.93 -4.85 -3.60
N VAL A 3 -5.76 -5.84 -3.27
CA VAL A 3 -5.44 -6.86 -2.26
C VAL A 3 -5.60 -8.23 -2.90
N PHE A 4 -4.58 -9.05 -2.75
CA PHE A 4 -4.51 -10.42 -3.25
C PHE A 4 -4.39 -11.34 -2.05
N THR A 5 -5.33 -12.28 -1.91
CA THR A 5 -5.33 -13.28 -0.85
C THR A 5 -5.30 -14.68 -1.45
N SER A 6 -4.53 -15.56 -0.84
CA SER A 6 -4.51 -16.99 -1.18
C SER A 6 -5.47 -17.77 -0.28
N LYS A 7 -5.89 -18.96 -0.74
CA LYS A 7 -6.72 -19.88 0.06
C LYS A 7 -6.01 -20.37 1.33
N THR A 8 -4.69 -20.34 1.36
CA THR A 8 -3.86 -20.74 2.51
C THR A 8 -3.61 -19.59 3.49
N GLY A 9 -4.17 -18.39 3.25
CA GLY A 9 -4.12 -17.25 4.16
C GLY A 9 -3.02 -16.24 3.88
N ALA A 10 -2.12 -16.47 2.92
CA ALA A 10 -1.16 -15.45 2.48
C ALA A 10 -1.88 -14.25 1.86
N CYS A 11 -1.37 -13.04 2.09
CA CYS A 11 -2.00 -11.79 1.66
C CYS A 11 -0.94 -10.81 1.15
N ALA A 12 -1.11 -10.29 -0.06
CA ALA A 12 -0.32 -9.17 -0.58
C ALA A 12 -1.24 -7.98 -0.91
N ALA A 13 -0.79 -6.76 -0.66
CA ALA A 13 -1.53 -5.54 -0.97
C ALA A 13 -0.65 -4.51 -1.68
N PHE A 14 -1.29 -3.73 -2.55
CA PHE A 14 -0.70 -2.60 -3.25
C PHE A 14 -1.55 -1.36 -2.94
N LEU A 15 -0.91 -0.38 -2.30
CA LEU A 15 -1.53 0.89 -1.94
C LEU A 15 -0.98 1.95 -2.89
N ALA A 16 -1.82 2.40 -3.83
CA ALA A 16 -1.46 3.41 -4.81
C ALA A 16 -2.01 4.78 -4.41
N ASN A 17 -1.17 5.81 -4.52
CA ASN A 17 -1.57 7.20 -4.53
C ASN A 17 -1.38 7.75 -5.94
N TYR A 18 -2.48 8.06 -6.60
CA TYR A 18 -2.48 8.64 -7.95
C TYR A 18 -2.47 10.18 -7.93
N ASP A 19 -2.54 10.81 -6.76
CA ASP A 19 -2.35 12.25 -6.65
C ASP A 19 -0.89 12.58 -6.98
N THR A 20 -0.67 13.42 -7.98
CA THR A 20 0.67 13.77 -8.47
C THR A 20 1.34 14.88 -7.67
N LYS A 21 0.63 15.50 -6.73
CA LYS A 21 1.10 16.67 -5.98
C LYS A 21 1.07 16.47 -4.47
N ALA A 22 0.08 15.74 -3.96
CA ALA A 22 -0.15 15.58 -2.53
C ALA A 22 0.19 14.18 -2.03
N THR A 23 0.78 14.14 -0.84
CA THR A 23 0.89 12.92 -0.04
C THR A 23 -0.50 12.53 0.47
N ALA A 24 -0.87 11.27 0.31
CA ALA A 24 -2.11 10.74 0.84
C ALA A 24 -1.82 9.86 2.07
N THR A 25 -2.50 10.13 3.18
CA THR A 25 -2.55 9.21 4.32
C THR A 25 -3.78 8.33 4.19
N VAL A 26 -3.57 7.03 3.99
CA VAL A 26 -4.65 6.05 3.83
C VAL A 26 -4.72 5.12 5.01
N SER A 27 -5.94 4.83 5.48
CA SER A 27 -6.19 3.81 6.50
C SER A 27 -6.45 2.47 5.83
N PHE A 28 -5.59 1.47 6.07
CA PHE A 28 -5.74 0.12 5.57
C PHE A 28 -5.47 -0.90 6.69
N ARG A 29 -6.41 -1.83 6.91
CA ARG A 29 -6.36 -2.83 7.99
C ARG A 29 -6.03 -2.24 9.37
N ASN A 30 -6.70 -1.14 9.72
CA ASN A 30 -6.53 -0.45 11.00
C ASN A 30 -5.15 0.20 11.20
N MET A 31 -4.36 0.34 10.13
CA MET A 31 -3.08 1.03 10.11
C MET A 31 -3.09 2.20 9.14
N HIS A 32 -2.28 3.21 9.40
CA HIS A 32 -2.15 4.39 8.55
C HIS A 32 -0.87 4.31 7.72
N TYR A 33 -0.98 4.54 6.42
CA TYR A 33 0.15 4.56 5.49
C TYR A 33 0.22 5.90 4.79
N ASN A 34 1.41 6.51 4.83
CA ASN A 34 1.69 7.71 4.06
C ASN A 34 2.23 7.30 2.70
N LEU A 35 1.50 7.68 1.66
CA LEU A 35 1.86 7.43 0.27
C LEU A 35 2.30 8.76 -0.35
N PRO A 36 3.58 8.89 -0.75
CA PRO A 36 4.04 10.05 -1.51
C PRO A 36 3.20 10.27 -2.78
N PRO A 37 3.28 11.47 -3.38
CA PRO A 37 2.63 11.72 -4.66
C PRO A 37 3.07 10.70 -5.72
N TRP A 38 2.14 10.25 -6.55
CA TRP A 38 2.37 9.34 -7.66
C TRP A 38 3.19 8.08 -7.27
N SER A 39 2.75 7.39 -6.24
CA SER A 39 3.50 6.28 -5.65
C SER A 39 2.66 5.04 -5.41
N ILE A 40 3.31 3.88 -5.35
CA ILE A 40 2.71 2.60 -4.97
C ILE A 40 3.56 1.99 -3.86
N SER A 41 2.94 1.76 -2.70
CA SER A 41 3.51 0.95 -1.61
C SER A 41 3.11 -0.51 -1.78
N ILE A 42 4.08 -1.40 -1.66
CA ILE A 42 3.94 -2.85 -1.79
C ILE A 42 4.03 -3.50 -0.40
N LEU A 43 3.01 -4.29 -0.06
CA LEU A 43 2.88 -4.98 1.22
C LEU A 43 2.74 -6.49 0.97
N PRO A 44 3.77 -7.33 1.16
CA PRO A 44 3.70 -8.76 0.89
C PRO A 44 2.94 -9.56 1.96
N ASP A 45 2.61 -8.93 3.09
CA ASP A 45 1.86 -9.48 4.22
C ASP A 45 0.59 -8.64 4.52
N CYS A 46 0.23 -7.70 3.63
CA CYS A 46 -0.85 -6.72 3.82
C CYS A 46 -0.71 -5.82 5.06
N THR A 47 0.48 -5.76 5.67
CA THR A 47 0.70 -5.05 6.93
C THR A 47 1.95 -4.16 6.84
N ASN A 48 3.07 -4.70 6.39
CA ASN A 48 4.32 -3.96 6.32
C ASN A 48 4.63 -3.52 4.89
N VAL A 49 4.94 -2.24 4.70
CA VAL A 49 5.45 -1.73 3.42
C VAL A 49 6.92 -2.14 3.31
N VAL A 50 7.23 -3.00 2.34
CA VAL A 50 8.62 -3.42 2.07
C VAL A 50 9.26 -2.61 0.96
N PHE A 51 8.44 -1.98 0.11
CA PHE A 51 8.90 -1.18 -1.01
C PHE A 51 7.88 -0.11 -1.36
N ASN A 52 8.34 1.07 -1.77
CA ASN A 52 7.52 2.11 -2.37
C ASN A 52 8.19 2.60 -3.66
N THR A 53 7.41 2.85 -4.70
CA THR A 53 7.94 3.22 -6.03
C THR A 53 8.43 4.66 -6.17
N ALA A 54 8.13 5.54 -5.20
CA ALA A 54 8.56 6.95 -5.21
C ALA A 54 9.81 7.19 -4.33
N MET A 55 10.54 6.12 -3.98
CA MET A 55 11.84 6.18 -3.30
C MET A 55 12.96 6.59 -4.26
#